data_AF-A0A1F4QRP5-F1
#
_entry.id   AF-A0A1F4QRP5-F1
#
_cell.length_a   1.000
_cell.length_b   1.000
_cell.length_c   1.000
_cell.angle_alpha   90.00
_cell.angle_beta   90.00
_cell.angle_gamma   90.00
#
_symmetry.space_group_name_H-M   'P 1'
#
loop_
_entity.id
_entity.type
_entity.pdbx_description
1 polymer ?
#
loop_
_entity_poly.entity_id
_entity_poly.type
_entity_poly.pdbx_seq_one_letter_code
_entity_poly.pdbx_strand_id
1 'polypeptide(L)' 'MEAYRIEKKVAANGVLHLDALPFREGELVEVIVLPYRERAHKSASLFLRGKVIEYIAPTEPVAQDEWDALL' A
#
# COMPACT_ATOMS: atom_id res chain seq x y z
N MET A 1 2.47 6.52 17.05
CA MET A 1 3.29 5.30 17.19
C MET A 1 3.80 4.95 15.81
N GLU A 2 5.10 5.05 15.58
CA GLU A 2 5.73 4.58 14.34
C GLU A 2 6.22 3.15 14.57
N ALA A 3 5.68 2.18 13.82
CA ALA A 3 6.07 0.78 13.92
C ALA A 3 7.00 0.44 12.76
N TYR A 4 8.22 0.01 13.09
CA TYR A 4 9.16 -0.52 12.09
C TYR A 4 8.82 -1.99 11.82
N ARG A 5 8.53 -2.35 10.55
CA ARG A 5 8.22 -3.72 10.12
C ARG A 5 9.32 -4.28 9.24
N ILE A 6 9.81 -5.45 9.63
CA ILE A 6 10.78 -6.27 8.89
C ILE A 6 10.15 -7.66 8.69
N GLU A 7 10.36 -8.24 7.51
CA GLU A 7 9.91 -9.60 7.18
C GLU A 7 11.12 -10.52 7.09
N LYS A 8 11.12 -11.58 7.90
CA LYS A 8 12.23 -12.55 7.93
C LYS A 8 11.70 -13.94 8.19
N LYS A 9 12.26 -14.92 7.48
CA LYS A 9 11.92 -16.33 7.68
C LYS A 9 12.60 -16.82 8.95
N VAL A 10 11.86 -17.55 9.78
CA VAL A 10 12.41 -18.23 10.97
C VAL A 10 13.33 -19.35 10.49
N ALA A 11 14.53 -19.44 11.06
CA ALA A 11 15.47 -20.49 10.73
C ALA A 11 14.99 -21.86 11.28
N ALA A 12 15.55 -22.95 10.76
CA ALA A 12 15.15 -24.31 11.16
C ALA A 12 15.34 -24.60 12.66
N ASN A 13 16.29 -23.91 13.30
CA ASN A 13 16.52 -23.99 14.75
C ASN A 13 15.50 -23.18 15.59
N GLY A 14 14.51 -22.54 14.95
CA GLY A 14 13.52 -21.72 15.63
C GLY A 14 14.02 -20.33 16.04
N VAL A 15 15.26 -19.97 15.71
CA VAL A 15 15.86 -18.67 16.08
C VAL A 15 15.55 -17.61 15.01
N LEU A 16 15.16 -16.43 15.46
CA LEU A 16 14.98 -15.24 14.62
C LEU A 16 16.00 -14.18 15.02
N HIS A 17 16.92 -13.86 14.13
CA HIS A 17 17.87 -12.76 14.32
C HIS A 17 17.28 -11.47 13.72
N LEU A 18 17.18 -10.41 14.49
CA LEU A 18 16.84 -9.07 14.00
C LEU A 18 18.13 -8.23 13.93
N ASP A 19 18.43 -7.68 12.77
CA ASP A 19 19.64 -6.90 12.51
C ASP A 19 19.28 -5.57 11.85
N ALA A 20 20.18 -4.58 11.99
CA ALA A 20 20.05 -3.22 11.42
C ALA A 20 18.73 -2.50 11.76
N LEU A 21 18.21 -2.69 12.98
CA LEU A 21 17.03 -1.96 13.44
C LEU A 21 17.33 -0.45 13.58
N PRO A 22 16.40 0.45 13.24
CA PRO A 22 16.62 1.89 13.28
C PRO A 22 16.49 2.48 14.70
N PHE A 23 16.90 1.74 15.72
CA PHE A 23 16.86 2.14 17.13
C PHE A 23 18.26 2.38 17.66
N ARG A 24 18.37 3.21 18.68
CA ARG A 24 19.66 3.52 19.31
C ARG A 24 20.02 2.48 20.34
N GLU A 25 21.31 2.42 20.68
CA GLU A 25 21.79 1.59 21.78
C GLU A 25 21.10 2.00 23.10
N GLY A 26 20.64 1.00 23.87
CA GLY A 26 19.95 1.20 25.14
C GLY A 26 18.48 1.62 25.03
N GLU A 27 17.95 1.81 23.82
CA GLU A 27 16.55 2.11 23.60
C GLU A 27 15.67 0.89 23.91
N LEU A 28 14.66 1.07 24.77
CA LEU A 28 13.70 0.01 25.07
C LEU A 28 12.71 -0.12 23.92
N VAL A 29 12.70 -1.30 23.30
CA VAL A 29 11.81 -1.60 22.17
C VAL A 29 10.87 -2.74 22.52
N GLU A 30 9.62 -2.63 22.08
CA GLU A 30 8.64 -3.71 22.13
C GLU A 30 8.71 -4.53 20.84
N VAL A 31 8.75 -5.86 20.96
CA VAL A 31 8.83 -6.77 19.81
C VAL A 31 7.54 -7.59 19.70
N ILE A 32 6.87 -7.47 18.56
CA ILE A 32 5.65 -8.22 18.26
C ILE A 32 5.93 -9.14 17.06
N VAL A 33 5.81 -10.45 17.27
CA VAL A 33 5.99 -11.46 16.21
C VAL A 33 4.62 -11.91 15.71
N LEU A 34 4.37 -11.71 14.41
CA LEU A 34 3.12 -12.10 13.75
C LEU A 34 3.41 -13.13 12.66
N PRO A 35 2.54 -14.14 12.46
CA PRO A 35 2.66 -15.02 11.31
C PRO A 35 2.58 -14.20 10.02
N TYR A 36 3.54 -14.41 9.12
CA TYR A 36 3.47 -13.79 7.80
C TYR A 36 2.30 -14.40 7.03
N ARG A 37 1.28 -13.59 6.78
CA ARG A 37 0.31 -13.86 5.72
C ARG A 37 0.79 -13.07 4.53
N GLU A 38 1.00 -13.74 3.39
CA GLU A 38 1.11 -13.03 2.12
C GLU A 38 -0.09 -12.09 2.07
N ARG A 39 0.21 -10.79 2.20
CA ARG A 39 -0.76 -9.77 1.90
C ARG A 39 -0.91 -9.96 0.41
N ALA A 40 -1.99 -10.63 -0.03
CA ALA A 40 -2.29 -10.78 -1.44
C ALA A 40 -2.10 -9.39 -2.01
N HIS A 41 -1.00 -9.20 -2.74
CA HIS A 41 -0.81 -7.97 -3.46
C HIS A 41 -2.05 -7.96 -4.31
N LYS A 42 -2.95 -7.01 -4.05
CA LYS A 42 -3.93 -6.63 -5.05
C LYS A 42 -3.09 -6.05 -6.17
N SER A 43 -2.45 -6.93 -6.95
CA SER A 43 -2.17 -6.72 -8.35
C SER A 43 -3.51 -6.77 -9.07
N ALA A 44 -4.46 -5.92 -8.64
CA ALA A 44 -5.17 -5.14 -9.61
C ALA A 44 -4.13 -4.18 -10.17
N SER A 45 -3.23 -4.76 -10.98
CA SER A 45 -2.60 -4.13 -12.10
C SER A 45 -3.67 -3.36 -12.86
N LEU A 46 -4.07 -2.17 -12.44
CA LEU A 46 -4.78 -1.22 -13.29
C LEU A 46 -3.80 -0.72 -14.36
N PHE A 47 -3.18 -1.65 -15.08
CA PHE A 47 -2.41 -1.38 -16.27
C PHE A 47 -3.44 -1.06 -17.35
N LEU A 48 -3.56 0.23 -17.67
CA LEU A 48 -4.24 0.69 -18.88
C LEU A 48 -3.43 0.34 -20.14
N ARG A 49 -2.18 -0.12 -19.97
CA ARG A 49 -1.30 -0.55 -21.05
C ARG A 49 -1.95 -1.70 -21.83
N GLY A 50 -2.22 -1.48 -23.12
CA GLY A 50 -2.86 -2.45 -24.01
C GLY A 50 -4.39 -2.42 -23.99
N LYS A 51 -5.02 -1.53 -23.20
CA LYS A 51 -6.47 -1.31 -23.25
C LYS A 51 -6.79 -0.16 -24.19
N VAL A 52 -7.80 -0.35 -25.04
CA VAL A 52 -8.39 0.73 -25.83
C VAL A 52 -9.29 1.53 -24.88
N ILE A 53 -9.01 2.82 -24.75
CA ILE A 53 -9.84 3.75 -23.97
C ILE A 53 -10.73 4.49 -24.96
N GLU A 54 -12.04 4.32 -24.81
CA GLU A 54 -13.03 5.06 -25.58
C GLU A 54 -13.41 6.34 -24.83
N TYR A 55 -13.33 7.48 -25.51
CA TYR A 55 -13.77 8.76 -24.98
C TYR A 55 -15.14 9.06 -25.57
N ILE A 56 -16.17 8.93 -24.74
CA ILE A 56 -17.53 9.32 -25.12
C ILE A 56 -17.63 10.83 -24.90
N ALA A 57 -17.86 11.56 -25.99
CA ALA A 57 -18.11 13.01 -25.98
C ALA A 57 -17.12 13.85 -25.13
N PRO A 58 -15.79 13.74 -25.35
CA PRO A 58 -14.78 14.33 -24.46
C PRO A 58 -14.79 15.86 -24.40
N THR A 59 -15.45 16.52 -25.35
CA THR A 59 -15.51 17.97 -25.49
C THR A 59 -16.93 18.52 -25.35
N GLU A 60 -17.92 17.66 -25.05
CA GLU A 60 -19.25 18.18 -24.76
C GLU A 60 -19.22 18.99 -23.46
N PRO A 61 -19.92 20.13 -23.40
CA PRO A 61 -19.96 20.94 -22.20
C PRO A 61 -20.51 20.14 -21.02
N VAL A 62 -19.75 20.09 -19.92
CA VAL A 62 -20.17 19.37 -18.73
C VAL A 62 -21.28 20.17 -18.06
N ALA A 63 -22.50 19.62 -18.11
CA ALA A 63 -23.63 20.03 -17.30
C ALA A 63 -23.89 21.55 -17.31
N GLN A 64 -23.85 22.17 -18.49
CA GLN A 64 -24.07 23.61 -18.69
C GLN A 64 -25.35 24.09 -17.96
N ASP A 65 -26.41 23.29 -18.02
CA ASP A 65 -27.72 23.59 -17.43
C ASP A 65 -27.79 23.34 -15.90
N GLU A 66 -26.84 22.59 -15.33
CA GLU A 66 -26.79 22.33 -13.88
C GLU A 66 -26.05 23.44 -13.12
N TRP A 67 -25.19 24.20 -13.81
CA TRP A 67 -24.49 25.36 -13.21
C TRP A 67 -25.43 26.53 -12.94
N ASP A 68 -26.50 26.67 -13.73
CA ASP A 68 -27.49 27.74 -13.58
C ASP A 68 -28.46 27.51 -12.40
N ALA A 69 -28.46 26.31 -11.81
CA ALA A 69 -29.31 25.97 -10.65
C ALA A 69 -28.79 26.51 -9.30
N LEU A 70 -27.67 27.26 -9.29
CA LEU A 70 -27.08 27.88 -8.10
C LEU A 70 -27.33 29.40 -7.99
N LEU A 71 -28.18 29.97 -8.84
CA LEU A 71 -28.63 31.38 -8.79
C LEU A 71 -30.01 31.52 -8.15
#